data_AF-A0A1T1HMT5-F1
#
_entry.id   AF-A0A1T1HMT5-F1
#
_cell.length_a   1.000
_cell.length_b   1.000
_cell.length_c   1.000
_cell.angle_alpha   90.00
_cell.angle_beta   90.00
_cell.angle_gamma   90.00
#
_symmetry.space_group_name_H-M   'P 1'
#
loop_
_entity.id
_entity.type
_entity.pdbx_description
1 polymer ?
#
loop_
_entity_poly.entity_id
_entity_poly.type
_entity_poly.pdbx_seq_one_letter_code
_entity_poly.pdbx_strand_id
1 'polypeptide(L)'
;MPRRSSQNAGGLILWGDALERWTIGNSSNGLMPANIHVSINRMWRKFGFVTTLRQAHFLAQIYKESGVLKATVEKGNSHYFRTMYEVLTPQEAGEDFDNKHAWLQVTGFLKGRNRPTYVAQRPGEIREKAQALGNIQSGDGPRFCGRGLLHLTGRNNYRDYGAFRNANFTADPNPILLSTSAEVAADSAGYFWVSKVMVSANNETLRNGMNIHRRADLGGGDNNVAAITTPVNGGSIGLNGRQELFKYIRFIFEDEVSMPVIATLERQTED
;
A
#
# COMPACT_ATOMS: atom_id res chain seq x y z
N MET A 1 -5.64 -14.90 7.75
CA MET A 1 -6.28 -13.60 8.10
C MET A 1 -7.05 -13.73 9.41
N PRO A 2 -7.45 -12.65 10.09
CA PRO A 2 -8.38 -12.70 11.22
C PRO A 2 -9.84 -12.82 10.78
N ARG A 3 -10.69 -13.52 11.55
CA ARG A 3 -12.16 -13.50 11.46
C ARG A 3 -12.68 -12.43 12.41
N ARG A 4 -13.82 -11.79 12.08
CA ARG A 4 -14.50 -10.78 12.91
C ARG A 4 -13.67 -9.52 13.26
N SER A 5 -12.56 -9.26 12.56
CA SER A 5 -11.91 -7.94 12.57
C SER A 5 -12.80 -6.88 11.92
N SER A 6 -12.37 -5.61 11.93
CA SER A 6 -13.06 -4.61 11.11
C SER A 6 -13.20 -5.11 9.66
N GLN A 7 -14.29 -4.72 8.99
CA GLN A 7 -14.55 -5.07 7.58
C GLN A 7 -13.34 -4.72 6.69
N ASN A 8 -12.62 -3.67 7.08
CA ASN A 8 -11.43 -3.13 6.45
C ASN A 8 -10.12 -3.91 6.73
N ALA A 9 -10.15 -4.86 7.66
CA ALA A 9 -9.04 -5.73 8.08
C ALA A 9 -9.30 -7.22 7.76
N GLY A 10 -10.34 -7.52 6.97
CA GLY A 10 -10.61 -8.87 6.48
C GLY A 10 -11.59 -9.70 7.29
N GLY A 11 -12.36 -9.08 8.19
CA GLY A 11 -13.22 -9.79 9.14
C GLY A 11 -14.39 -10.57 8.53
N LEU A 12 -14.70 -10.34 7.26
CA LEU A 12 -15.77 -11.03 6.49
C LEU A 12 -15.21 -11.93 5.37
N ILE A 13 -13.90 -12.15 5.32
CA ILE A 13 -13.29 -13.00 4.29
C ILE A 13 -13.38 -14.45 4.77
N LEU A 14 -13.93 -15.33 3.94
CA LEU A 14 -14.00 -16.77 4.24
C LEU A 14 -12.59 -17.36 4.25
N TRP A 15 -12.39 -18.45 5.00
CA TRP A 15 -11.09 -19.13 5.05
C TRP A 15 -10.61 -19.58 3.67
N GLY A 16 -11.50 -20.18 2.87
CA GLY A 16 -11.19 -20.59 1.50
C GLY A 16 -10.66 -19.42 0.66
N ASP A 17 -11.38 -18.29 0.63
CA ASP A 17 -10.94 -17.09 -0.08
C ASP A 17 -9.57 -16.56 0.41
N ALA A 18 -9.35 -16.58 1.73
CA ALA A 18 -8.09 -16.12 2.30
C ALA A 18 -6.93 -17.04 1.91
N LEU A 19 -7.17 -18.36 1.91
CA LEU A 19 -6.20 -19.37 1.51
C LEU A 19 -5.90 -19.27 0.01
N GLU A 20 -6.91 -19.18 -0.85
CA GLU A 20 -6.75 -19.00 -2.29
C GLU A 20 -5.91 -17.77 -2.62
N ARG A 21 -6.22 -16.61 -2.02
CA ARG A 21 -5.42 -15.38 -2.24
C ARG A 21 -3.97 -15.53 -1.79
N TRP A 22 -3.71 -16.33 -0.75
CA TRP A 22 -2.36 -16.60 -0.25
C TRP A 22 -1.59 -17.57 -1.16
N THR A 23 -2.27 -18.58 -1.73
CA THR A 23 -1.65 -19.70 -2.46
C THR A 23 -1.87 -19.64 -3.97
N ILE A 24 -3.11 -19.67 -4.43
CA ILE A 24 -3.48 -19.76 -5.85
C ILE A 24 -3.50 -18.38 -6.53
N GLY A 25 -3.75 -17.31 -5.78
CA GLY A 25 -3.89 -15.94 -6.29
C GLY A 25 -5.35 -15.51 -6.42
N ASN A 26 -5.60 -14.44 -7.18
CA ASN A 26 -6.94 -13.89 -7.42
C ASN A 26 -7.00 -13.22 -8.79
N SER A 27 -7.98 -13.60 -9.62
CA SER A 27 -8.23 -13.03 -10.94
C SER A 27 -9.68 -12.60 -11.17
N SER A 28 -10.62 -12.94 -10.27
CA SER A 28 -12.06 -12.70 -10.47
C SER A 28 -12.50 -11.29 -10.07
N ASN A 29 -11.89 -10.74 -9.02
CA ASN A 29 -12.23 -9.41 -8.50
C ASN A 29 -10.97 -8.70 -7.98
N GLY A 30 -9.92 -8.67 -8.80
CA GLY A 30 -8.61 -8.15 -8.44
C GLY A 30 -7.51 -8.87 -9.23
N LEU A 31 -6.26 -8.54 -8.92
CA LEU A 31 -5.10 -9.19 -9.53
C LEU A 31 -4.06 -9.49 -8.45
N MET A 32 -4.06 -10.72 -7.94
CA MET A 32 -3.01 -11.25 -7.08
C MET A 32 -2.35 -12.42 -7.80
N PRO A 33 -1.04 -12.37 -8.07
CA PRO A 33 -0.34 -13.48 -8.71
C PRO A 33 -0.29 -14.70 -7.80
N ALA A 34 -0.28 -15.89 -8.41
CA ALA A 34 -0.17 -17.15 -7.69
C ALA A 34 1.13 -17.25 -6.90
N ASN A 35 1.12 -18.05 -5.84
CA ASN A 35 2.27 -18.38 -4.99
C ASN A 35 2.93 -17.15 -4.34
N ILE A 36 2.15 -16.12 -4.02
CA ILE A 36 2.68 -14.92 -3.37
C ILE A 36 3.35 -15.23 -2.03
N HIS A 37 2.83 -16.19 -1.27
CA HIS A 37 3.42 -16.65 -0.01
C HIS A 37 4.87 -17.15 -0.15
N VAL A 38 5.18 -17.92 -1.21
CA VAL A 38 6.56 -18.37 -1.49
C VAL A 38 7.47 -17.19 -1.78
N SER A 39 6.96 -16.22 -2.55
CA SER A 39 7.72 -15.02 -2.91
C SER A 39 7.97 -14.11 -1.71
N ILE A 40 7.00 -13.98 -0.80
CA ILE A 40 7.16 -13.28 0.48
C ILE A 40 8.26 -13.97 1.32
N ASN A 41 8.26 -15.30 1.42
CA ASN A 41 9.31 -16.02 2.17
C ASN A 41 10.72 -15.79 1.58
N ARG A 42 10.85 -15.78 0.25
CA ARG A 42 12.12 -15.46 -0.43
C ARG A 42 12.55 -14.01 -0.17
N MET A 43 11.61 -13.08 -0.27
CA MET A 43 11.82 -11.66 0.03
C MET A 43 12.28 -11.47 1.47
N TRP A 44 11.65 -12.14 2.45
CA TRP A 44 12.06 -12.06 3.84
C TRP A 44 13.51 -12.46 4.07
N ARG A 45 13.97 -13.54 3.42
CA ARG A 45 15.37 -13.96 3.48
C ARG A 45 16.30 -12.92 2.84
N LYS A 46 15.92 -12.39 1.67
CA LYS A 46 16.72 -11.40 0.94
C LYS A 46 16.91 -10.10 1.71
N PHE A 47 15.85 -9.59 2.34
CA PHE A 47 15.84 -8.28 2.99
C PHE A 47 15.98 -8.35 4.52
N GLY A 48 16.16 -9.54 5.10
CA GLY A 48 16.45 -9.71 6.53
C GLY A 48 15.23 -9.49 7.44
N PHE A 49 14.06 -10.02 7.08
CA PHE A 49 12.89 -10.07 7.96
C PHE A 49 13.01 -11.25 8.93
N VAL A 50 13.95 -11.14 9.85
CA VAL A 50 14.35 -12.23 10.77
C VAL A 50 13.67 -12.16 12.14
N THR A 51 12.92 -11.10 12.44
CA THR A 51 12.17 -10.95 13.69
C THR A 51 10.67 -11.00 13.44
N THR A 52 9.91 -11.51 14.42
CA THR A 52 8.45 -11.51 14.41
C THR A 52 7.89 -10.09 14.22
N LEU A 53 8.49 -9.09 14.88
CA LEU A 53 8.12 -7.69 14.76
C LEU A 53 8.23 -7.15 13.32
N ARG A 54 9.35 -7.41 12.63
CA ARG A 54 9.54 -7.00 11.24
C ARG A 54 8.49 -7.63 10.33
N GLN A 55 8.26 -8.93 10.49
CA GLN A 55 7.29 -9.66 9.67
C GLN A 55 5.85 -9.21 9.97
N ALA A 56 5.49 -9.02 11.24
CA ALA A 56 4.16 -8.59 11.66
C ALA A 56 3.83 -7.17 11.18
N HIS A 57 4.77 -6.22 11.34
CA HIS A 57 4.61 -4.85 10.81
C HIS A 57 4.44 -4.88 9.29
N PHE A 58 5.26 -5.65 8.58
CA PHE A 58 5.16 -5.76 7.13
C PHE A 58 3.83 -6.36 6.69
N LEU A 59 3.44 -7.51 7.23
CA LEU A 59 2.21 -8.19 6.87
C LEU A 59 0.98 -7.32 7.15
N ALA A 60 0.94 -6.60 8.27
CA ALA A 60 -0.16 -5.70 8.58
C ALA A 60 -0.32 -4.58 7.54
N GLN A 61 0.80 -4.04 7.04
CA GLN A 61 0.78 -3.01 6.00
C GLN A 61 0.36 -3.59 4.66
N ILE A 62 0.96 -4.70 4.19
CA ILE A 62 0.60 -5.27 2.88
C ILE A 62 -0.85 -5.74 2.85
N TYR A 63 -1.36 -6.32 3.95
CA TYR A 63 -2.75 -6.74 4.01
C TYR A 63 -3.70 -5.55 3.90
N LYS A 64 -3.29 -4.39 4.44
CA LYS A 64 -4.11 -3.19 4.27
C LYS A 64 -4.02 -2.63 2.84
N GLU A 65 -2.82 -2.53 2.27
CA GLU A 65 -2.61 -1.98 0.92
C GLU A 65 -3.26 -2.82 -0.18
N SER A 66 -3.06 -4.14 -0.13
CA SER A 66 -3.53 -5.07 -1.17
C SER A 66 -5.01 -5.46 -1.04
N GLY A 67 -5.73 -4.88 -0.06
CA GLY A 67 -7.11 -5.30 0.25
C GLY A 67 -7.18 -6.75 0.71
N VAL A 68 -6.27 -7.16 1.59
CA VAL A 68 -6.10 -8.53 2.09
C VAL A 68 -5.77 -9.48 0.94
N LEU A 69 -4.67 -9.15 0.26
CA LEU A 69 -4.13 -9.86 -0.89
C LEU A 69 -5.15 -10.05 -2.04
N LYS A 70 -6.06 -9.11 -2.19
CA LYS A 70 -7.02 -9.10 -3.28
C LYS A 70 -6.40 -8.59 -4.57
N ALA A 71 -5.54 -7.59 -4.50
CA ALA A 71 -4.88 -7.03 -5.67
C ALA A 71 -3.46 -6.51 -5.37
N THR A 72 -2.61 -6.55 -6.38
CA THR A 72 -1.27 -5.95 -6.44
C THR A 72 -1.20 -4.79 -7.43
N VAL A 73 -2.36 -4.28 -7.83
CA VAL A 73 -2.49 -3.12 -8.71
C VAL A 73 -3.57 -2.23 -8.12
N GLU A 74 -3.30 -0.93 -8.14
CA GLU A 74 -4.28 0.09 -7.79
C GLU A 74 -5.52 -0.05 -8.67
N LYS A 75 -6.70 0.14 -8.09
CA LYS A 75 -7.95 0.06 -8.84
C LYS A 75 -8.18 1.38 -9.57
N GLY A 76 -8.19 1.33 -10.90
CA GLY A 76 -8.45 2.49 -11.73
C GLY A 76 -8.43 2.13 -13.21
N ASN A 77 -9.05 2.99 -14.03
CA ASN A 77 -8.89 2.94 -15.48
C ASN A 77 -7.84 3.95 -15.93
N SER A 78 -7.51 3.96 -17.22
CA SER A 78 -6.51 4.89 -17.77
C SER A 78 -6.85 6.37 -17.52
N HIS A 79 -8.14 6.73 -17.55
CA HIS A 79 -8.56 8.09 -17.26
C HIS A 79 -8.26 8.47 -15.79
N TYR A 80 -8.64 7.62 -14.84
CA TYR A 80 -8.33 7.81 -13.42
C TYR A 80 -6.84 7.96 -13.16
N PHE A 81 -6.00 7.08 -13.74
CA PHE A 81 -4.56 7.17 -13.50
C PHE A 81 -3.93 8.40 -14.14
N ARG A 82 -4.41 8.83 -15.31
CA ARG A 82 -3.96 10.10 -15.92
C ARG A 82 -4.31 11.28 -15.00
N THR A 83 -5.55 11.38 -14.54
CA THR A 83 -6.01 12.50 -13.72
C THR A 83 -5.45 12.51 -12.30
N MET A 84 -4.93 11.37 -11.81
CA MET A 84 -4.31 11.26 -10.48
C MET A 84 -2.78 11.35 -10.47
N TYR A 85 -2.10 11.03 -11.59
CA TYR A 85 -0.65 10.84 -11.63
C TYR A 85 0.06 11.52 -12.81
N GLU A 86 -0.65 12.22 -13.70
CA GLU A 86 -0.05 12.83 -14.89
C GLU A 86 -0.59 14.24 -15.15
N VAL A 87 -1.88 14.36 -15.49
CA VAL A 87 -2.50 15.64 -15.84
C VAL A 87 -4.00 15.62 -15.59
N LEU A 88 -4.52 16.70 -15.01
CA LEU A 88 -5.95 17.00 -14.85
C LEU A 88 -6.20 18.41 -15.40
N THR A 89 -7.17 18.58 -16.29
CA THR A 89 -7.52 19.91 -16.80
C THR A 89 -8.48 20.65 -15.84
N PRO A 90 -8.59 21.99 -15.90
CA PRO A 90 -9.59 22.71 -15.11
C PRO A 90 -11.04 22.27 -15.40
N GLN A 91 -11.34 21.91 -16.66
CA GLN A 91 -12.64 21.38 -17.03
C GLN A 91 -12.90 20.04 -16.32
N GLU A 92 -11.96 19.10 -16.41
CA GLU A 92 -12.05 17.79 -15.75
C GLU A 92 -12.11 17.94 -14.23
N ALA A 93 -11.41 18.91 -13.66
CA ALA A 93 -11.52 19.22 -12.23
C ALA A 93 -12.94 19.71 -11.86
N GLY A 94 -13.59 20.50 -12.73
CA GLY A 94 -14.97 20.90 -12.55
C GLY A 94 -15.92 19.72 -12.59
N GLU A 95 -15.76 18.86 -13.59
CA GLU A 95 -16.55 17.63 -13.75
C GLU A 95 -16.34 16.66 -12.57
N ASP A 96 -15.11 16.52 -12.08
CA ASP A 96 -14.80 15.74 -10.87
C ASP A 96 -15.48 16.34 -9.63
N PHE A 97 -15.45 17.66 -9.47
CA PHE A 97 -16.12 18.33 -8.35
C PHE A 97 -17.63 18.02 -8.35
N ASP A 98 -18.26 18.12 -9.53
CA ASP A 98 -19.71 17.99 -9.67
C ASP A 98 -20.15 16.52 -9.55
N ASN A 99 -19.44 15.60 -10.20
CA ASN A 99 -19.84 14.19 -10.29
C ASN A 99 -19.30 13.32 -9.14
N LYS A 100 -18.20 13.72 -8.49
CA LYS A 100 -17.51 12.93 -7.44
C LYS A 100 -17.47 13.66 -6.10
N HIS A 101 -18.34 14.66 -5.89
CA HIS A 101 -18.33 15.54 -4.71
C HIS A 101 -18.20 14.78 -3.38
N ALA A 102 -19.06 13.78 -3.16
CA ALA A 102 -19.07 13.00 -1.91
C ALA A 102 -17.73 12.27 -1.66
N TRP A 103 -17.14 11.69 -2.71
CA TRP A 103 -15.85 11.03 -2.62
C TRP A 103 -14.72 12.03 -2.34
N LEU A 104 -14.70 13.17 -3.05
CA LEU A 104 -13.72 14.24 -2.83
C LEU A 104 -13.82 14.84 -1.41
N GLN A 105 -15.02 14.90 -0.85
CA GLN A 105 -15.24 15.35 0.53
C GLN A 105 -14.66 14.37 1.54
N VAL A 106 -14.98 13.06 1.42
CA VAL A 106 -14.51 12.02 2.35
C VAL A 106 -12.99 11.83 2.28
N THR A 107 -12.41 11.95 1.08
CA THR A 107 -10.94 11.86 0.89
C THR A 107 -10.19 13.13 1.31
N GLY A 108 -10.91 14.20 1.64
CA GLY A 108 -10.33 15.46 2.09
C GLY A 108 -9.84 16.39 0.98
N PHE A 109 -10.04 16.05 -0.30
CA PHE A 109 -9.69 16.91 -1.42
C PHE A 109 -10.49 18.22 -1.44
N LEU A 110 -11.69 18.27 -0.83
CA LEU A 110 -12.48 19.50 -0.71
C LEU A 110 -12.27 20.25 0.60
N LYS A 111 -11.35 19.82 1.47
CA LYS A 111 -11.13 20.47 2.76
C LYS A 111 -10.75 21.94 2.57
N GLY A 112 -11.65 22.84 2.97
CA GLY A 112 -11.46 24.29 2.84
C GLY A 112 -11.59 24.83 1.41
N ARG A 113 -12.19 24.09 0.47
CA ARG A 113 -12.28 24.48 -0.95
C ARG A 113 -13.72 24.44 -1.43
N ASN A 114 -14.18 25.53 -2.05
CA ASN A 114 -15.37 25.53 -2.89
C ASN A 114 -15.00 25.12 -4.34
N ARG A 115 -16.00 25.02 -5.22
CA ARG A 115 -15.77 24.61 -6.62
C ARG A 115 -14.76 25.49 -7.36
N PRO A 116 -14.88 26.83 -7.41
CA PRO A 116 -13.87 27.68 -8.05
C PRO A 116 -12.45 27.46 -7.52
N THR A 117 -12.28 27.37 -6.20
CA THR A 117 -10.97 27.13 -5.59
C THR A 117 -10.41 25.75 -5.96
N TYR A 118 -11.24 24.70 -5.94
CA TYR A 118 -10.82 23.34 -6.32
C TYR A 118 -10.37 23.30 -7.78
N VAL A 119 -11.17 23.86 -8.70
CA VAL A 119 -10.87 23.90 -10.14
C VAL A 119 -9.58 24.66 -10.44
N ALA A 120 -9.30 25.73 -9.72
CA ALA A 120 -8.08 26.52 -9.90
C ALA A 120 -6.83 25.81 -9.36
N GLN A 121 -6.91 25.13 -8.20
CA GLN A 121 -5.75 24.58 -7.50
C GLN A 121 -5.41 23.15 -7.93
N ARG A 122 -6.42 22.28 -8.11
CA ARG A 122 -6.21 20.85 -8.27
C ARG A 122 -5.35 20.48 -9.50
N PRO A 123 -5.52 21.10 -10.69
CA PRO A 123 -4.64 20.86 -11.82
C PRO A 123 -3.16 21.12 -11.53
N GLY A 124 -2.85 22.15 -10.72
CA GLY A 124 -1.49 22.47 -10.27
C GLY A 124 -0.92 21.37 -9.38
N GLU A 125 -1.68 20.93 -8.37
CA GLU A 125 -1.28 19.85 -7.46
C GLU A 125 -1.00 18.53 -8.20
N ILE A 126 -1.83 18.19 -9.20
CA ILE A 126 -1.61 16.97 -10.01
C ILE A 126 -0.31 17.09 -10.81
N ARG A 127 -0.02 18.27 -11.39
CA ARG A 127 1.21 18.51 -12.15
C ARG A 127 2.45 18.42 -11.28
N GLU A 128 2.43 19.04 -10.09
CA GLU A 128 3.52 18.97 -9.11
C GLU A 128 3.78 17.53 -8.67
N LYS A 129 2.70 16.78 -8.39
CA LYS A 129 2.78 15.36 -8.06
C LYS A 129 3.35 14.54 -9.22
N ALA A 130 2.89 14.76 -10.44
CA ALA A 130 3.39 14.07 -11.63
C ALA A 130 4.89 14.32 -11.85
N GLN A 131 5.34 15.57 -11.68
CA GLN A 131 6.76 15.94 -11.74
C GLN A 131 7.59 15.23 -10.66
N ALA A 132 7.13 15.22 -9.41
CA ALA A 132 7.80 14.51 -8.32
C ALA A 132 7.90 12.99 -8.59
N LEU A 133 6.88 12.42 -9.23
CA LEU A 133 6.85 11.01 -9.65
C LEU A 133 7.64 10.72 -10.93
N GLY A 134 8.10 11.75 -11.65
CA GLY A 134 8.78 11.62 -12.94
C GLY A 134 7.83 11.28 -14.11
N ASN A 135 6.52 11.41 -13.90
CA ASN A 135 5.50 11.16 -14.91
C ASN A 135 5.33 12.39 -15.81
N ILE A 136 6.30 12.62 -16.69
CA ILE A 136 6.37 13.81 -17.54
C ILE A 136 6.06 13.52 -19.01
N GLN A 137 5.81 12.26 -19.37
CA GLN A 137 5.45 11.85 -20.72
C GLN A 137 3.98 11.44 -20.78
N SER A 138 3.37 11.65 -21.96
CA SER A 138 1.99 11.23 -22.20
C SER A 138 1.81 9.72 -21.95
N GLY A 139 0.84 9.37 -21.12
CA GLY A 139 0.53 7.97 -20.76
C GLY A 139 1.33 7.42 -19.58
N ASP A 140 2.15 8.23 -18.92
CA ASP A 140 2.90 7.83 -17.73
C ASP A 140 1.99 7.53 -16.53
N GLY A 141 0.85 8.21 -16.40
CA GLY A 141 -0.08 7.97 -15.31
C GLY A 141 -0.52 6.51 -15.25
N PRO A 142 -1.15 5.97 -16.32
CA PRO A 142 -1.52 4.55 -16.39
C PRO A 142 -0.32 3.59 -16.44
N ARG A 143 0.76 3.95 -17.15
CA ARG A 143 1.95 3.09 -17.28
C ARG A 143 2.62 2.87 -15.93
N PHE A 144 2.70 3.89 -15.08
CA PHE A 144 3.35 3.85 -13.77
C PHE A 144 2.36 4.06 -12.60
N CYS A 145 1.14 3.55 -12.73
CA CYS A 145 0.19 3.48 -11.60
C CYS A 145 0.69 2.54 -10.49
N GLY A 146 0.09 2.60 -9.30
CA GLY A 146 0.50 1.80 -8.16
C GLY A 146 0.47 0.29 -8.45
N ARG A 147 1.63 -0.38 -8.33
CA ARG A 147 1.74 -1.86 -8.42
C ARG A 147 2.63 -2.47 -7.33
N GLY A 148 2.47 -3.78 -7.12
CA GLY A 148 3.13 -4.55 -6.07
C GLY A 148 2.39 -4.48 -4.74
N LEU A 149 2.88 -5.22 -3.73
CA LEU A 149 2.17 -5.35 -2.44
C LEU A 149 2.08 -4.04 -1.63
N LEU A 150 2.95 -3.07 -1.93
CA LEU A 150 2.99 -1.72 -1.32
C LEU A 150 2.89 -0.60 -2.36
N HIS A 151 2.38 -0.88 -3.56
CA HIS A 151 2.01 0.11 -4.58
C HIS A 151 3.13 1.11 -4.94
N LEU A 152 4.26 0.61 -5.45
CA LEU A 152 5.23 1.49 -6.12
C LEU A 152 4.52 2.25 -7.25
N THR A 153 4.66 3.57 -7.25
CA THR A 153 3.91 4.47 -8.13
C THR A 153 4.84 5.51 -8.73
N GLY A 154 4.71 5.82 -10.02
CA GLY A 154 5.50 6.84 -10.71
C GLY A 154 6.80 6.33 -11.34
N ARG A 155 7.14 6.88 -12.51
CA ARG A 155 8.31 6.50 -13.31
C ARG A 155 9.61 6.50 -12.51
N ASN A 156 9.82 7.50 -11.66
CA ASN A 156 11.01 7.60 -10.81
C ASN A 156 11.15 6.37 -9.91
N ASN A 157 10.08 5.99 -9.21
CA ASN A 157 10.12 4.85 -8.29
C ASN A 157 10.31 3.51 -9.02
N TYR A 158 9.73 3.36 -10.20
CA TYR A 158 9.96 2.18 -11.06
C TYR A 158 11.41 2.10 -11.55
N ARG A 159 11.98 3.23 -11.98
CA ARG A 159 13.39 3.33 -12.38
C ARG A 159 14.33 2.99 -11.22
N ASP A 160 14.10 3.57 -10.05
CA ASP A 160 14.98 3.41 -8.89
C ASP A 160 14.94 1.96 -8.37
N TYR A 161 13.77 1.32 -8.35
CA TYR A 161 13.64 -0.11 -8.10
C TYR A 161 14.36 -0.95 -9.18
N GLY A 162 14.24 -0.58 -10.46
CA GLY A 162 14.97 -1.21 -11.55
C GLY A 162 16.48 -1.15 -11.38
N ALA A 163 17.01 0.03 -11.03
CA ALA A 163 18.42 0.22 -10.73
C ALA A 163 18.88 -0.66 -9.55
N PHE A 164 18.09 -0.72 -8.47
CA PHE A 164 18.37 -1.60 -7.33
C PHE A 164 18.41 -3.09 -7.73
N ARG A 165 17.60 -3.50 -8.71
CA ARG A 165 17.53 -4.88 -9.20
C ARG A 165 18.44 -5.19 -10.37
N ASN A 166 19.13 -4.19 -10.91
CA ASN A 166 19.82 -4.29 -12.20
C ASN A 166 18.87 -4.84 -13.30
N ALA A 167 17.67 -4.28 -13.37
CA ALA A 167 16.61 -4.65 -14.30
C ALA A 167 15.85 -3.40 -14.79
N ASN A 168 15.12 -3.52 -15.90
CA ASN A 168 14.34 -2.40 -16.45
C ASN A 168 12.84 -2.60 -16.20
N PHE A 169 12.24 -1.77 -15.36
CA PHE A 169 10.78 -1.73 -15.14
C PHE A 169 10.11 -0.49 -15.75
N THR A 170 10.82 0.24 -16.63
CA THR A 170 10.29 1.45 -17.28
C THR A 170 9.93 1.27 -18.75
N ALA A 171 10.46 0.23 -19.39
CA ALA A 171 10.16 -0.12 -20.77
C ALA A 171 9.06 -1.18 -20.85
N ASP A 172 8.03 -0.95 -21.67
CA ASP A 172 6.95 -1.91 -21.87
C ASP A 172 7.50 -3.23 -22.45
N PRO A 173 6.96 -4.40 -22.02
CA PRO A 173 5.83 -4.58 -21.11
C PRO A 173 6.22 -4.62 -19.62
N ASN A 174 7.49 -4.40 -19.26
CA ASN A 174 8.02 -4.73 -17.94
C ASN A 174 7.35 -4.05 -16.73
N PRO A 175 6.78 -2.82 -16.79
CA PRO A 175 6.08 -2.23 -15.65
C PRO A 175 4.99 -3.12 -15.05
N ILE A 176 4.31 -3.94 -15.87
CA ILE A 176 3.21 -4.81 -15.41
C ILE A 176 3.71 -5.96 -14.53
N LEU A 177 5.00 -6.32 -14.61
CA LEU A 177 5.59 -7.40 -13.82
C LEU A 177 5.46 -7.13 -12.31
N LEU A 178 5.42 -5.86 -11.89
CA LEU A 178 5.20 -5.50 -10.49
C LEU A 178 3.83 -5.99 -9.95
N SER A 179 2.85 -6.25 -10.82
CA SER A 179 1.54 -6.80 -10.43
C SER A 179 1.30 -8.23 -10.93
N THR A 180 1.99 -8.69 -11.97
CA THR A 180 1.74 -10.02 -12.55
C THR A 180 2.74 -11.08 -12.11
N SER A 181 3.94 -10.69 -11.64
CA SER A 181 4.94 -11.62 -11.10
C SER A 181 4.94 -11.56 -9.58
N ALA A 182 4.64 -12.68 -8.92
CA ALA A 182 4.70 -12.78 -7.46
C ALA A 182 6.08 -12.44 -6.90
N GLU A 183 7.15 -12.83 -7.62
CA GLU A 183 8.52 -12.51 -7.23
C GLU A 183 8.75 -11.00 -7.27
N VAL A 184 8.41 -10.33 -8.37
CA VAL A 184 8.63 -8.89 -8.51
C VAL A 184 7.72 -8.09 -7.57
N ALA A 185 6.47 -8.54 -7.37
CA ALA A 185 5.52 -7.91 -6.46
C ALA A 185 5.98 -7.98 -4.99
N ALA A 186 6.52 -9.12 -4.56
CA ALA A 186 7.08 -9.27 -3.22
C ALA A 186 8.39 -8.49 -3.08
N ASP A 187 9.30 -8.64 -4.04
CA ASP A 187 10.63 -8.03 -3.99
C ASP A 187 10.59 -6.50 -3.99
N SER A 188 9.70 -5.91 -4.79
CA SER A 188 9.46 -4.45 -4.79
C SER A 188 8.95 -3.94 -3.45
N ALA A 189 8.13 -4.71 -2.74
CA ALA A 189 7.67 -4.37 -1.40
C ALA A 189 8.80 -4.46 -0.36
N GLY A 190 9.67 -5.47 -0.47
CA GLY A 190 10.90 -5.57 0.34
C GLY A 190 11.83 -4.39 0.10
N TYR A 191 12.08 -4.04 -1.17
CA TYR A 191 12.84 -2.85 -1.57
C TYR A 191 12.26 -1.58 -0.96
N PHE A 192 10.95 -1.35 -1.10
CA PHE A 192 10.29 -0.18 -0.51
C PHE A 192 10.52 -0.13 1.00
N TRP A 193 10.33 -1.26 1.69
CA TRP A 193 10.45 -1.34 3.15
C TRP A 193 11.84 -0.95 3.67
N VAL A 194 12.90 -1.41 2.99
CA VAL A 194 14.28 -1.14 3.42
C VAL A 194 14.82 0.19 2.91
N SER A 195 14.32 0.70 1.79
CA SER A 195 14.80 1.96 1.18
C SER A 195 14.09 3.20 1.73
N LYS A 196 12.85 3.06 2.21
CA LYS A 196 12.05 4.21 2.64
C LYS A 196 12.49 4.72 4.00
N VAL A 197 13.34 5.74 3.99
CA VAL A 197 13.66 6.54 5.19
C VAL A 197 12.47 7.42 5.53
N MET A 198 12.07 7.38 6.80
CA MET A 198 10.98 8.19 7.32
C MET A 198 11.52 9.55 7.75
N VAL A 199 10.78 10.60 7.43
CA VAL A 199 11.16 12.00 7.66
C VAL A 199 10.00 12.74 8.31
N SER A 200 10.31 13.66 9.22
CA SER A 200 9.33 14.53 9.86
C SER A 200 9.92 15.91 10.09
N ALA A 201 9.09 16.95 10.01
CA ALA A 201 9.51 18.33 10.30
C ALA A 201 9.97 18.51 11.76
N ASN A 202 9.44 17.70 12.69
CA ASN A 202 9.90 17.67 14.06
C ASN A 202 10.86 16.47 14.27
N ASN A 203 12.11 16.79 14.63
CA ASN A 203 13.18 15.82 14.85
C ASN A 203 12.90 14.83 16.00
N GLU A 204 12.05 15.19 16.95
CA GLU A 204 11.67 14.35 18.09
C GLU A 204 10.60 13.31 17.76
N THR A 205 10.01 13.37 16.56
CA THR A 205 8.96 12.42 16.20
C THR A 205 9.49 11.01 16.00
N LEU A 206 8.66 10.04 16.38
CA LEU A 206 8.95 8.60 16.26
C LEU A 206 9.37 8.13 14.86
N ARG A 207 9.03 8.90 13.81
CA ARG A 207 9.30 8.54 12.41
C ARG A 207 10.49 9.28 11.80
N ASN A 208 11.40 9.89 12.55
CA ASN A 208 12.50 10.64 11.92
C ASN A 208 13.81 9.82 11.82
N GLY A 209 14.48 9.87 10.68
CA GLY A 209 15.89 9.47 10.53
C GLY A 209 16.18 7.98 10.38
N MET A 210 15.16 7.11 10.30
CA MET A 210 15.36 5.67 10.07
C MET A 210 14.41 5.12 9.01
N ASN A 211 14.82 4.02 8.36
CA ASN A 211 13.93 3.30 7.45
C ASN A 211 12.86 2.51 8.20
N ILE A 212 11.81 2.11 7.48
CA ILE A 212 10.70 1.35 8.05
C ILE A 212 11.20 0.05 8.70
N HIS A 213 12.19 -0.60 8.09
CA HIS A 213 12.75 -1.85 8.58
C HIS A 213 13.31 -1.76 10.00
N ARG A 214 14.15 -0.75 10.27
CA ARG A 214 14.70 -0.50 11.61
C ARG A 214 13.62 -0.02 12.59
N ARG A 215 12.63 0.73 12.11
CA ARG A 215 11.52 1.20 12.95
C ARG A 215 10.67 0.05 13.47
N ALA A 216 10.50 -1.01 12.69
CA ALA A 216 9.75 -2.19 13.10
C ALA A 216 10.32 -2.84 14.36
N ASP A 217 11.64 -2.76 14.57
CA ASP A 217 12.31 -3.33 15.75
C ASP A 217 12.08 -2.53 17.03
N LEU A 218 11.53 -1.30 16.96
CA LEU A 218 11.23 -0.48 18.13
C LEU A 218 9.97 -0.91 18.91
N GLY A 219 9.38 -2.05 18.53
CA GLY A 219 8.32 -2.73 19.31
C GLY A 219 6.95 -2.75 18.63
N GLY A 220 5.98 -3.38 19.32
CA GLY A 220 4.63 -3.62 18.80
C GLY A 220 3.55 -2.62 19.21
N GLY A 221 3.90 -1.48 19.82
CA GLY A 221 2.92 -0.50 20.28
C GLY A 221 2.18 0.20 19.12
N ASP A 222 0.95 0.63 19.37
CA ASP A 222 0.09 1.30 18.38
C ASP A 222 0.71 2.57 17.78
N ASN A 223 1.49 3.30 18.58
CA ASN A 223 2.26 4.46 18.11
C ASN A 223 3.36 4.07 17.11
N ASN A 224 3.93 2.86 17.24
CA ASN A 224 4.92 2.37 16.29
C ASN A 224 4.28 1.98 14.96
N VAL A 225 3.13 1.29 15.01
CA VAL A 225 2.33 0.98 13.81
C VAL A 225 1.93 2.28 13.11
N ALA A 226 1.54 3.32 13.84
CA ALA A 226 1.21 4.63 13.29
C ALA A 226 2.40 5.32 12.60
N ALA A 227 3.59 5.26 13.22
CA ALA A 227 4.83 5.79 12.65
C ALA A 227 5.17 5.10 11.31
N ILE A 228 5.04 3.77 11.25
CA ILE A 228 5.27 2.96 10.04
C ILE A 228 4.19 3.17 8.97
N THR A 229 2.95 3.45 9.37
CA THR A 229 1.83 3.65 8.43
C THR A 229 2.01 4.93 7.59
N THR A 230 2.59 5.98 8.15
CA THR A 230 2.77 7.27 7.47
C THR A 230 3.56 7.14 6.16
N PRO A 231 4.78 6.58 6.13
CA PRO A 231 5.55 6.43 4.90
C PRO A 231 4.93 5.46 3.88
N VAL A 232 4.11 4.50 4.34
CA VAL A 232 3.42 3.53 3.48
C VAL A 232 2.24 4.17 2.75
N ASN A 233 1.37 4.89 3.47
CA ASN A 233 0.09 5.38 2.94
C ASN A 233 -0.01 6.92 2.85
N GLY A 234 1.09 7.64 3.08
CA GLY A 234 1.11 9.11 3.06
C GLY A 234 0.30 9.77 4.19
N GLY A 235 -0.10 9.03 5.23
CA GLY A 235 -0.94 9.53 6.32
C GLY A 235 -1.45 8.41 7.23
N SER A 236 -2.52 8.69 7.99
CA SER A 236 -3.14 7.76 8.95
C SER A 236 -4.38 7.03 8.42
N ILE A 237 -4.67 7.15 7.12
CA ILE A 237 -5.83 6.48 6.51
C ILE A 237 -5.70 4.96 6.71
N GLY A 238 -6.75 4.36 7.27
CA GLY A 238 -6.80 2.92 7.55
C GLY A 238 -5.94 2.47 8.75
N LEU A 239 -5.43 3.38 9.58
CA LEU A 239 -4.54 3.06 10.71
C LEU A 239 -5.13 2.03 11.68
N ASN A 240 -6.40 2.19 12.06
CA ASN A 240 -7.06 1.27 13.00
C ASN A 240 -6.99 -0.18 12.47
N GLY A 241 -7.36 -0.41 11.19
CA GLY A 241 -7.26 -1.74 10.59
C GLY A 241 -5.82 -2.28 10.53
N ARG A 242 -4.81 -1.42 10.36
CA ARG A 242 -3.39 -1.84 10.40
C ARG A 242 -2.97 -2.26 11.82
N GLN A 243 -3.46 -1.57 12.85
CA GLN A 243 -3.21 -1.92 14.26
C GLN A 243 -3.89 -3.24 14.63
N GLU A 244 -5.14 -3.45 14.21
CA GLU A 244 -5.85 -4.73 14.39
C GLU A 244 -5.10 -5.89 13.72
N LEU A 245 -4.72 -5.72 12.45
CA LEU A 245 -3.95 -6.73 11.70
C LEU A 245 -2.61 -7.03 12.39
N PHE A 246 -1.87 -5.99 12.79
CA PHE A 246 -0.60 -6.14 13.48
C PHE A 246 -0.73 -6.97 14.76
N LYS A 247 -1.69 -6.60 15.63
CA LYS A 247 -1.96 -7.30 16.90
C LYS A 247 -2.28 -8.78 16.66
N TYR A 248 -3.10 -9.08 15.65
CA TYR A 248 -3.45 -10.45 15.29
C TYR A 248 -2.24 -11.25 14.76
N ILE A 249 -1.48 -10.68 13.83
CA ILE A 249 -0.32 -11.38 13.25
C ILE A 249 0.72 -11.66 14.33
N ARG A 250 0.98 -10.67 15.19
CA ARG A 250 1.93 -10.81 16.30
C ARG A 250 1.48 -11.88 17.28
N PHE A 251 0.19 -11.90 17.66
CA PHE A 251 -0.38 -12.94 18.52
C PHE A 251 -0.08 -14.35 17.98
N ILE A 252 -0.26 -14.58 16.68
CA ILE A 252 0.06 -15.87 16.05
C ILE A 252 1.58 -16.13 16.03
N PHE A 253 2.38 -15.13 15.67
CA PHE A 253 3.82 -15.30 15.45
C PHE A 253 4.60 -15.46 16.75
N GLU A 254 4.12 -14.90 17.85
CA GLU A 254 4.74 -14.97 19.17
C GLU A 254 4.11 -16.04 20.07
N ASP A 255 3.14 -16.81 19.56
CA ASP A 255 2.42 -17.87 20.30
C ASP A 255 1.88 -17.38 21.65
N GLU A 256 1.30 -16.19 21.63
CA GLU A 256 0.81 -15.52 22.84
C GLU A 256 -0.38 -16.29 23.43
N VAL A 257 -0.39 -16.47 24.76
CA VAL A 257 -1.41 -17.29 25.44
C VAL A 257 -2.80 -16.63 25.44
N SER A 258 -2.84 -15.31 25.34
CA SER A 258 -4.07 -14.53 25.35
C SER A 258 -4.09 -13.55 24.20
N MET A 259 -5.18 -13.60 23.43
CA MET A 259 -5.38 -12.67 22.34
C MET A 259 -5.43 -11.24 22.88
N PRO A 260 -4.67 -10.28 22.31
CA PRO A 260 -4.69 -8.90 22.78
C PRO A 260 -6.13 -8.36 22.75
N VAL A 261 -6.54 -7.71 23.83
CA VAL A 261 -7.93 -7.33 24.20
C VAL A 261 -8.62 -6.51 23.10
N ILE A 262 -9.08 -7.19 22.07
CA ILE A 262 -10.17 -6.81 21.19
C ILE A 262 -11.00 -8.08 21.14
N ALA A 263 -11.93 -8.23 22.09
CA ALA A 263 -12.70 -9.45 22.37
C ALA A 263 -13.52 -10.00 21.16
N THR A 264 -13.43 -9.33 20.00
CA THR A 264 -14.12 -9.66 18.76
C THR A 264 -13.21 -10.24 17.69
N LEU A 265 -11.88 -10.30 17.86
CA LEU A 265 -11.03 -10.94 16.86
C LEU A 265 -11.01 -12.46 17.09
N GLU A 266 -11.10 -13.25 16.02
CA GLU A 266 -11.03 -14.71 16.08
C GLU A 266 -10.05 -15.26 15.05
N ARG A 267 -9.48 -16.44 15.33
CA ARG A 267 -8.71 -17.16 14.32
C ARG A 267 -9.65 -17.57 13.18
N GLN A 268 -9.21 -17.39 11.93
CA GLN A 268 -9.93 -17.98 10.80
C GLN A 268 -9.85 -19.51 10.86
N THR A 269 -11.00 -20.16 10.73
CA THR A 269 -11.16 -21.62 10.73
C THR A 269 -11.69 -22.07 9.38
N GLU A 270 -11.42 -23.32 9.02
CA GLU A 270 -12.20 -24.00 7.98
C GLU A 270 -13.66 -24.02 8.44
N ASP A 271 -14.56 -23.36 7.68
CA ASP A 271 -16.01 -23.49 7.87
C ASP A 271 -16.48 -24.81 7.25
#